data_AF-A0A1L9UNV2-F1
#
_entry.id   AF-A0A1L9UNV2-F1
#
_cell.length_a   1.000
_cell.length_b   1.000
_cell.length_c   1.000
_cell.angle_alpha   90.00
_cell.angle_beta   90.00
_cell.angle_gamma   90.00
#
_symmetry.space_group_name_H-M   'P 1'
#
loop_
_entity.id
_entity.type
_entity.pdbx_description
1 polymer ?
#
loop_
_entity_poly.entity_id
_entity_poly.type
_entity_poly.pdbx_seq_one_letter_code
_entity_poly.pdbx_strand_id
1 'polypeptide(L)'
;MSSTTARARTALENLYEIISQMKDGVPLDGHIDLGDLENVQHIIGFDFEHLNTDSISKMFPPFHFDPMKPALLKNFPLDAGQRRDFMNITQLNGTLDFAQKHFPPEIPMSPSDRCQQISSLISDYATYEAISHQKLQNVGTLHYEEYEIGRYNGNNLWHVSRVMEPEPQTEKTYPHLVLHLIHTKVAQENTIQFAEFSALVLAMRARANQRKVDSEDELEQLYETNGEGIEEYPYLFPNEEEFPVLLISSTMAFVCPATEHEWTTAATAAGVANETLRTWPDRRSASKVRREQFLLYRVLCPDSILPCFLDLSQFGIPRTFVDQAHSLLEKNACFRLYLQHIGTANFASPNYGPFEAVLRLQSEILKGIPGVGIDEDTVNSAFIELLNALTSIIPRTRHWWRTLRRTFQFSWGTVKGYTARTDGQLERKDSQSVKALVECKGFPRRNKCRVIMQEVSELVAWIKQYRSDTMSGHTHYHPLVGQYKTEMFISFLEDRVPWISYLKSGRKTTGSFARMHSYGPYRMEQPAHMVQFAVSIVAMLRNPRLVRKFHSASATFFDPNSYHGLSPLLILSVNLSGFVHYRMESFHRSLIKMKL
;
A
#
# COMPACT_ATOMS: atom_id res chain seq x y z
N MET A 1 -8.06 47.26 -22.85
CA MET A 1 -7.32 46.29 -22.04
C MET A 1 -8.33 45.30 -21.49
N SER A 2 -8.57 44.18 -22.20
CA SER A 2 -9.30 43.04 -21.66
C SER A 2 -8.34 42.37 -20.66
N SER A 3 -8.60 42.51 -19.37
CA SER A 3 -7.65 42.18 -18.30
C SER A 3 -7.40 40.67 -18.25
N THR A 4 -6.14 40.29 -18.06
CA THR A 4 -5.62 38.93 -17.89
C THR A 4 -6.44 38.07 -16.91
N THR A 5 -7.11 38.68 -15.92
CA THR A 5 -8.03 38.02 -14.97
C THR A 5 -9.22 37.30 -15.62
N ALA A 6 -9.71 37.80 -16.76
CA ALA A 6 -10.76 37.08 -17.50
C ALA A 6 -10.25 35.72 -17.99
N ARG A 7 -8.94 35.60 -18.28
CA ARG A 7 -8.33 34.40 -18.84
C ARG A 7 -8.35 33.23 -17.86
N ALA A 8 -7.95 33.43 -16.61
CA ALA A 8 -7.91 32.37 -15.61
C ALA A 8 -9.31 31.83 -15.29
N ARG A 9 -10.31 32.72 -15.15
CA ARG A 9 -11.72 32.32 -15.00
C ARG A 9 -12.21 31.56 -16.22
N THR A 10 -11.99 32.07 -17.43
CA THR A 10 -12.38 31.36 -18.66
C THR A 10 -11.71 29.99 -18.78
N ALA A 11 -10.43 29.86 -18.41
CA ALA A 11 -9.74 28.57 -18.43
C ALA A 11 -10.35 27.57 -17.43
N LEU A 12 -10.70 28.02 -16.22
CA LEU A 12 -11.36 27.20 -15.20
C LEU A 12 -12.79 26.84 -15.59
N GLU A 13 -13.55 27.73 -16.23
CA GLU A 13 -14.88 27.40 -16.79
C GLU A 13 -14.77 26.34 -17.88
N ASN A 14 -13.80 26.46 -18.81
CA ASN A 14 -13.59 25.45 -19.85
C ASN A 14 -13.24 24.07 -19.24
N LEU A 15 -12.41 24.04 -18.19
CA LEU A 15 -12.09 22.80 -17.48
C LEU A 15 -13.31 22.23 -16.76
N TYR A 16 -14.18 23.08 -16.21
CA TYR A 16 -15.43 22.67 -15.59
C TYR A 16 -16.41 22.07 -16.61
N GLU A 17 -16.52 22.64 -17.81
CA GLU A 17 -17.28 22.06 -18.90
C GLU A 17 -16.73 20.68 -19.30
N ILE A 18 -15.41 20.53 -19.38
CA ILE A 18 -14.75 19.24 -19.65
C ILE A 18 -15.09 18.21 -18.58
N ILE A 19 -15.02 18.57 -17.29
CA ILE A 19 -15.41 17.68 -16.18
C ILE A 19 -16.88 17.26 -16.30
N SER A 20 -17.74 18.21 -16.63
CA SER A 20 -19.17 17.97 -16.83
C SER A 20 -19.44 16.99 -17.96
N GLN A 21 -18.70 17.09 -19.06
CA GLN A 21 -18.76 16.15 -20.19
C GLN A 21 -18.15 14.77 -19.85
N MET A 22 -17.06 14.75 -19.08
CA MET A 22 -16.40 13.50 -18.67
C MET A 22 -17.26 12.65 -17.74
N LYS A 23 -18.12 13.27 -16.92
CA LYS A 23 -18.90 12.65 -15.85
C LYS A 23 -19.63 11.36 -16.27
N ASP A 24 -20.24 11.36 -17.45
CA ASP A 24 -21.01 10.22 -17.94
C ASP A 24 -20.14 9.10 -18.52
N GLY A 25 -18.90 9.43 -18.92
CA GLY A 25 -17.92 8.52 -19.50
C GLY A 25 -16.85 8.00 -18.53
N VAL A 26 -16.93 8.34 -17.24
CA VAL A 26 -15.92 7.93 -16.25
C VAL A 26 -15.89 6.40 -16.10
N PRO A 27 -14.72 5.76 -16.26
CA PRO A 27 -14.57 4.32 -16.02
C PRO A 27 -15.03 3.89 -14.62
N LEU A 28 -15.42 2.62 -14.48
CA LEU A 28 -15.92 2.08 -13.19
C LEU A 28 -14.91 2.18 -12.05
N ASP A 29 -13.61 2.09 -12.35
CA ASP A 29 -12.52 2.25 -11.37
C ASP A 29 -12.25 3.72 -11.01
N GLY A 30 -12.84 4.66 -11.75
CA GLY A 30 -12.80 6.10 -11.50
C GLY A 30 -11.56 6.81 -12.02
N HIS A 31 -10.65 6.11 -12.70
CA HIS A 31 -9.41 6.69 -13.24
C HIS A 31 -9.66 7.38 -14.57
N ILE A 32 -9.01 8.52 -14.76
CA ILE A 32 -9.07 9.29 -16.00
C ILE A 32 -7.67 9.53 -16.56
N ASP A 33 -7.60 9.72 -17.88
CA ASP A 33 -6.40 10.17 -18.56
C ASP A 33 -6.48 11.68 -18.80
N LEU A 34 -5.42 12.39 -18.44
CA LEU A 34 -5.30 13.83 -18.63
C LEU A 34 -4.39 14.18 -19.82
N GLY A 35 -3.80 13.20 -20.49
CA GLY A 35 -2.81 13.41 -21.55
C GLY A 35 -3.33 14.19 -22.76
N ASP A 36 -4.64 14.15 -23.02
CA ASP A 36 -5.27 14.85 -24.14
C ASP A 36 -5.68 16.30 -23.79
N LEU A 37 -5.46 16.74 -22.54
CA LEU A 37 -5.79 18.10 -22.12
C LEU A 37 -4.60 19.04 -22.36
N GLU A 38 -4.70 19.89 -23.38
CA GLU A 38 -3.61 20.80 -23.82
C GLU A 38 -3.04 21.70 -22.70
N ASN A 39 -3.86 22.02 -21.69
CA ASN A 39 -3.50 22.96 -20.61
C ASN A 39 -3.29 22.29 -19.25
N VAL A 40 -3.27 20.95 -19.17
CA VAL A 40 -3.08 20.21 -17.92
C VAL A 40 -1.89 19.28 -18.04
N GLN A 41 -0.96 19.40 -17.10
CA GLN A 41 0.21 18.52 -17.00
C GLN A 41 0.17 17.76 -15.68
N HIS A 42 0.07 16.43 -15.76
CA HIS A 42 0.17 15.54 -14.62
C HIS A 42 1.62 15.04 -14.46
N ILE A 43 2.29 15.49 -13.39
CA ILE A 43 3.66 15.10 -13.04
C ILE A 43 3.59 14.01 -11.97
N ILE A 44 3.91 12.78 -12.39
CA ILE A 44 3.91 11.60 -11.54
C ILE A 44 5.22 11.46 -10.75
N GLY A 45 5.15 10.87 -9.56
CA GLY A 45 6.34 10.54 -8.75
C GLY A 45 7.13 11.76 -8.28
N PHE A 46 6.45 12.90 -8.05
CA PHE A 46 7.10 14.12 -7.58
C PHE A 46 7.66 13.92 -6.16
N ASP A 47 8.95 14.23 -5.95
CA ASP A 47 9.61 14.02 -4.66
C ASP A 47 9.37 15.20 -3.72
N PHE A 48 8.34 15.05 -2.88
CA PHE A 48 8.04 16.00 -1.80
C PHE A 48 8.97 15.87 -0.57
N GLU A 49 9.83 14.84 -0.47
CA GLU A 49 10.74 14.67 0.68
C GLU A 49 12.05 15.46 0.52
N HIS A 50 12.57 15.55 -0.71
CA HIS A 50 13.88 16.16 -1.00
C HIS A 50 13.72 17.38 -1.91
N LEU A 51 12.89 18.32 -1.48
CA LEU A 51 12.71 19.58 -2.18
C LEU A 51 13.99 20.43 -2.05
N ASN A 52 14.77 20.59 -3.12
CA ASN A 52 15.91 21.50 -3.15
C ASN A 52 15.42 22.96 -3.24
N THR A 53 15.78 23.80 -2.28
CA THR A 53 15.41 25.22 -2.20
C THR A 53 15.75 26.03 -3.46
N ASP A 54 16.86 25.71 -4.14
CA ASP A 54 17.27 26.36 -5.39
C ASP A 54 16.43 25.92 -6.61
N SER A 55 15.83 24.73 -6.55
CA SER A 55 14.97 24.20 -7.60
C SER A 55 13.52 24.67 -7.41
N ILE A 56 13.05 24.70 -6.16
CA ILE A 56 11.72 25.21 -5.76
C ILE A 56 11.55 26.67 -6.15
N SER A 57 12.53 27.52 -5.83
CA SER A 57 12.49 28.96 -6.10
C SER A 57 12.44 29.30 -7.60
N LYS A 58 12.78 28.33 -8.46
CA LYS A 58 12.73 28.45 -9.93
C LYS A 58 11.49 27.78 -10.54
N MET A 59 10.66 27.09 -9.75
CA MET A 59 9.40 26.54 -10.25
C MET A 59 8.38 27.66 -10.44
N PHE A 60 7.60 27.55 -11.51
CA PHE A 60 6.50 28.45 -11.81
C PHE A 60 5.20 27.64 -11.91
N PRO A 61 4.19 27.91 -11.08
CA PRO A 61 4.21 28.86 -9.95
C PRO A 61 5.16 28.40 -8.82
N PRO A 62 5.65 29.33 -7.96
CA PRO A 62 6.53 29.00 -6.85
C PRO A 62 5.83 28.08 -5.84
N PHE A 63 6.56 27.07 -5.37
CA PHE A 63 6.04 26.14 -4.37
C PHE A 63 6.02 26.83 -2.99
N HIS A 64 4.83 27.09 -2.46
CA HIS A 64 4.62 27.85 -1.21
C HIS A 64 4.48 26.98 0.05
N PHE A 65 4.71 25.67 -0.04
CA PHE A 65 4.66 24.76 1.11
C PHE A 65 6.06 24.59 1.70
N ASP A 66 6.31 25.16 2.88
CA ASP A 66 7.49 24.86 3.71
C ASP A 66 7.08 23.87 4.83
N PRO A 67 7.53 22.61 4.78
CA PRO A 67 7.20 21.63 5.80
C PRO A 67 7.66 22.11 7.19
N MET A 68 6.81 21.96 8.20
CA MET A 68 7.20 22.31 9.56
C MET A 68 8.40 21.45 10.01
N LYS A 69 9.47 22.10 10.47
CA LYS A 69 10.69 21.40 10.90
C LYS A 69 10.36 20.42 12.04
N PRO A 70 10.86 19.16 12.00
CA PRO A 70 10.58 18.17 13.04
C PRO A 70 10.93 18.59 14.48
N ALA A 71 11.89 19.51 14.63
CA ALA A 71 12.25 20.07 15.94
C ALA A 71 11.16 20.98 16.52
N LEU A 72 10.41 21.71 15.68
CA LEU A 72 9.32 22.58 16.11
C LEU A 72 8.09 21.75 16.54
N LEU A 73 7.80 20.65 15.84
CA LEU A 73 6.71 19.73 16.21
C LEU A 73 6.87 19.10 17.59
N LYS A 74 8.10 19.02 18.13
CA LYS A 74 8.33 18.53 19.49
C LYS A 74 7.92 19.53 20.57
N ASN A 75 7.75 20.80 20.22
CA ASN A 75 7.37 21.87 21.13
C ASN A 75 5.84 22.02 21.27
N PHE A 76 5.08 21.29 20.46
CA PHE A 76 3.61 21.24 20.46
C PHE A 76 3.17 19.79 20.72
N PRO A 77 3.20 19.33 21.98
CA PRO A 77 2.71 18.01 22.34
C PRO A 77 1.18 18.05 22.48
N LEU A 78 0.51 17.09 21.84
CA LEU A 78 -0.94 16.91 21.98
C LEU A 78 -1.42 16.99 23.43
N ASP A 79 -2.40 17.84 23.68
CA ASP A 79 -3.14 17.87 24.93
C ASP A 79 -3.83 16.51 25.16
N ALA A 80 -3.46 15.85 26.26
CA ALA A 80 -4.00 14.57 26.65
C ALA A 80 -5.51 14.61 26.92
N GLY A 81 -6.08 15.78 27.26
CA GLY A 81 -7.52 15.98 27.48
C GLY A 81 -8.33 16.21 26.20
N GLN A 82 -7.69 16.67 25.12
CA GLN A 82 -8.31 16.83 23.78
C GLN A 82 -8.09 15.62 22.88
N ARG A 83 -7.21 14.70 23.29
CA ARG A 83 -7.03 13.41 22.63
C ARG A 83 -8.33 12.64 22.66
N ARG A 84 -9.09 12.62 21.56
CA ARG A 84 -10.20 11.68 21.41
C ARG A 84 -9.64 10.27 21.58
N ASP A 85 -10.26 9.48 22.45
CA ASP A 85 -9.96 8.05 22.52
C ASP A 85 -10.15 7.44 21.13
N PHE A 86 -9.06 6.89 20.61
CA PHE A 86 -9.07 6.25 19.32
C PHE A 86 -9.90 4.97 19.44
N MET A 87 -11.14 4.98 18.96
CA MET A 87 -12.00 3.80 18.98
C MET A 87 -11.52 2.79 17.94
N ASN A 88 -11.09 1.61 18.41
CA ASN A 88 -10.73 0.49 17.56
C ASN A 88 -12.02 -0.19 17.04
N ILE A 89 -12.39 0.08 15.80
CA ILE A 89 -13.66 -0.38 15.21
C ILE A 89 -13.64 -1.85 14.80
N THR A 90 -12.47 -2.48 14.65
CA THR A 90 -12.40 -3.94 14.50
C THR A 90 -12.62 -4.67 15.83
N GLN A 91 -12.45 -3.99 16.97
CA GLN A 91 -12.79 -4.53 18.30
C GLN A 91 -14.28 -4.40 18.67
N LEU A 92 -15.07 -3.60 17.94
CA LEU A 92 -16.52 -3.47 18.16
C LEU A 92 -17.31 -4.76 17.85
N ASN A 93 -16.72 -5.70 17.12
CA ASN A 93 -17.35 -7.01 16.92
C ASN A 93 -17.22 -7.94 18.14
N GLY A 94 -16.50 -7.53 19.20
CA GLY A 94 -16.19 -8.43 20.32
C GLY A 94 -16.47 -7.89 21.72
N THR A 95 -16.31 -6.59 21.98
CA THR A 95 -16.22 -6.10 23.37
C THR A 95 -16.59 -4.63 23.49
N LEU A 96 -17.86 -4.32 23.79
CA LEU A 96 -18.30 -3.25 24.71
C LEU A 96 -19.84 -3.08 24.63
N ASP A 97 -20.46 -3.18 25.80
CA ASP A 97 -21.91 -3.10 26.09
C ASP A 97 -22.58 -1.77 25.65
N PHE A 98 -21.78 -0.75 25.30
CA PHE A 98 -22.27 0.57 24.92
C PHE A 98 -22.78 0.64 23.47
N ALA A 99 -22.17 -0.14 22.56
CA ALA A 99 -22.54 -0.17 21.14
C ALA A 99 -23.84 -0.95 20.89
N GLN A 100 -24.14 -1.96 21.71
CA GLN A 100 -25.37 -2.77 21.62
C GLN A 100 -26.66 -1.97 21.88
N LYS A 101 -26.57 -0.83 22.56
CA LYS A 101 -27.75 -0.08 23.01
C LYS A 101 -28.24 0.99 22.02
N HIS A 102 -27.39 1.39 21.06
CA HIS A 102 -27.70 2.51 20.14
C HIS A 102 -27.48 2.19 18.65
N PHE A 103 -26.76 1.12 18.31
CA PHE A 103 -26.56 0.72 16.93
C PHE A 103 -26.86 -0.78 16.76
N PRO A 104 -27.72 -1.18 15.80
CA PRO A 104 -27.98 -2.58 15.53
C PRO A 104 -26.66 -3.29 15.16
N PRO A 105 -26.37 -4.49 15.70
CA PRO A 105 -25.12 -5.23 15.50
C PRO A 105 -24.88 -5.71 14.05
N GLU A 106 -25.74 -5.34 13.10
CA GLU A 106 -25.76 -5.88 11.73
C GLU A 106 -25.38 -4.87 10.65
N ILE A 107 -25.11 -3.59 10.98
CA ILE A 107 -24.75 -2.60 9.96
C ILE A 107 -23.24 -2.31 10.03
N PRO A 108 -22.41 -2.99 9.21
CA PRO A 108 -21.00 -2.63 9.10
C PRO A 108 -20.88 -1.18 8.64
N MET A 109 -20.10 -0.40 9.39
CA MET A 109 -19.75 0.98 9.05
C MET A 109 -19.28 1.05 7.60
N SER A 110 -19.86 1.99 6.83
CA SER A 110 -19.61 2.07 5.40
C SER A 110 -18.15 2.45 5.14
N PRO A 111 -17.59 2.07 3.99
CA PRO A 111 -16.25 2.52 3.60
C PRO A 111 -16.06 4.04 3.60
N SER A 112 -17.14 4.79 3.33
CA SER A 112 -17.15 6.26 3.38
C SER A 112 -16.91 6.76 4.80
N ASP A 113 -17.62 6.19 5.78
CA ASP A 113 -17.49 6.55 7.20
C ASP A 113 -16.07 6.27 7.72
N ARG A 114 -15.43 5.21 7.22
CA ARG A 114 -14.02 4.89 7.54
C ARG A 114 -13.06 5.94 7.01
N CYS A 115 -13.23 6.35 5.75
CA CYS A 115 -12.42 7.41 5.15
C CYS A 115 -12.65 8.76 5.86
N GLN A 116 -13.88 9.05 6.29
CA GLN A 116 -14.23 10.23 7.08
C GLN A 116 -13.51 10.28 8.43
N GLN A 117 -13.41 9.14 9.13
CA GLN A 117 -12.67 9.08 10.39
C GLN A 117 -11.17 9.26 10.20
N ILE A 118 -10.58 8.68 9.15
CA ILE A 118 -9.16 8.88 8.81
C ILE A 118 -8.90 10.35 8.46
N SER A 119 -9.77 10.97 7.66
CA SER A 119 -9.68 12.40 7.35
C SER A 119 -9.76 13.27 8.60
N SER A 120 -10.69 12.94 9.52
CA SER A 120 -10.83 13.59 10.82
C SER A 120 -9.58 13.41 11.69
N LEU A 121 -8.96 12.21 11.66
CA LEU A 121 -7.72 11.93 12.36
C LEU A 121 -6.55 12.74 11.79
N ILE A 122 -6.42 12.88 10.47
CA ILE A 122 -5.42 13.78 9.90
C ILE A 122 -5.70 15.20 10.41
N SER A 123 -6.97 15.61 10.36
CA SER A 123 -7.44 16.93 10.81
C SER A 123 -7.23 17.28 12.29
N ASP A 124 -7.32 16.34 13.20
CA ASP A 124 -7.24 16.64 14.64
C ASP A 124 -5.78 16.80 15.10
N TYR A 125 -4.86 16.30 14.32
CA TYR A 125 -3.69 15.60 14.87
C TYR A 125 -2.46 15.97 14.02
N ALA A 126 -2.65 16.32 12.74
CA ALA A 126 -1.73 17.08 11.89
C ALA A 126 -1.77 18.57 12.19
N THR A 127 -2.90 19.01 12.72
CA THR A 127 -3.41 20.32 12.35
C THR A 127 -3.89 21.10 13.55
N TYR A 128 -4.36 20.59 14.69
CA TYR A 128 -4.89 21.53 15.71
C TYR A 128 -3.85 22.53 16.24
N GLU A 129 -2.66 22.08 16.64
CA GLU A 129 -1.57 22.98 17.08
C GLU A 129 -0.79 23.60 15.91
N ALA A 130 -0.69 22.90 14.78
CA ALA A 130 -0.05 23.42 13.57
C ALA A 130 -0.90 24.48 12.85
N ILE A 131 -2.23 24.38 12.88
CA ILE A 131 -3.22 25.37 12.42
C ILE A 131 -3.03 26.64 13.24
N SER A 132 -2.96 26.55 14.57
CA SER A 132 -2.70 27.73 15.40
C SER A 132 -1.31 28.35 15.11
N HIS A 133 -0.27 27.53 14.99
CA HIS A 133 1.09 28.00 14.74
C HIS A 133 1.30 28.58 13.33
N GLN A 134 0.72 27.96 12.30
CA GLN A 134 0.76 28.41 10.91
C GLN A 134 -0.35 29.43 10.60
N LYS A 135 -1.20 29.72 11.57
CA LYS A 135 -2.40 30.54 11.45
C LYS A 135 -3.26 30.10 10.26
N LEU A 136 -3.71 28.85 10.25
CA LEU A 136 -4.67 28.36 9.28
C LEU A 136 -6.09 28.55 9.84
N GLN A 137 -7.06 28.73 8.96
CA GLN A 137 -8.48 28.82 9.29
C GLN A 137 -9.29 27.87 8.41
N ASN A 138 -10.38 27.35 8.96
CA ASN A 138 -11.37 26.63 8.18
C ASN A 138 -12.18 27.63 7.37
N VAL A 139 -12.31 27.40 6.07
CA VAL A 139 -13.05 28.29 5.18
C VAL A 139 -14.39 27.64 4.89
N GLY A 140 -15.41 28.03 5.66
CA GLY A 140 -16.80 27.60 5.42
C GLY A 140 -17.50 28.36 4.29
N THR A 141 -16.78 29.24 3.57
CA THR A 141 -17.37 30.37 2.83
C THR A 141 -16.86 30.54 1.40
N LEU A 142 -16.30 29.49 0.80
CA LEU A 142 -16.09 29.46 -0.66
C LEU A 142 -17.43 29.18 -1.33
N HIS A 143 -18.09 30.23 -1.82
CA HIS A 143 -19.42 30.14 -2.45
C HIS A 143 -19.51 29.05 -3.54
N TYR A 144 -20.66 28.37 -3.53
CA TYR A 144 -21.15 27.27 -4.38
C TYR A 144 -20.66 25.86 -3.98
N GLU A 145 -21.49 25.20 -3.15
CA GLU A 145 -21.44 23.78 -2.71
C GLU A 145 -21.32 22.72 -3.84
N GLU A 146 -21.13 23.11 -5.10
CA GLU A 146 -21.00 22.19 -6.25
C GLU A 146 -19.78 21.27 -6.14
N TYR A 147 -18.79 21.62 -5.31
CA TYR A 147 -17.55 20.84 -5.18
C TYR A 147 -17.42 20.08 -3.87
N GLU A 148 -18.28 20.36 -2.89
CA GLU A 148 -18.28 19.62 -1.63
C GLU A 148 -18.81 18.21 -1.83
N ILE A 149 -19.72 17.99 -2.78
CA ILE A 149 -20.26 16.67 -3.10
C ILE A 149 -20.36 16.51 -4.62
N GLY A 150 -19.60 15.57 -5.17
CA GLY A 150 -19.72 15.18 -6.56
C GLY A 150 -20.17 13.74 -6.75
N ARG A 151 -20.55 13.41 -7.99
CA ARG A 151 -21.05 12.07 -8.35
C ARG A 151 -20.19 11.46 -9.43
N TYR A 152 -19.87 10.18 -9.27
CA TYR A 152 -19.54 9.32 -10.40
C TYR A 152 -20.83 8.94 -11.14
N ASN A 153 -20.72 8.33 -12.32
CA ASN A 153 -21.88 7.73 -12.98
C ASN A 153 -22.58 6.72 -12.01
N GLY A 154 -23.88 6.90 -11.79
CA GLY A 154 -24.69 6.15 -10.81
C GLY A 154 -24.78 6.77 -9.39
N ASN A 155 -24.96 5.93 -8.36
CA ASN A 155 -25.17 6.36 -6.96
C ASN A 155 -23.87 6.53 -6.14
N ASN A 156 -22.69 6.46 -6.77
CA ASN A 156 -21.41 6.59 -6.06
C ASN A 156 -21.02 8.05 -5.91
N LEU A 157 -20.93 8.52 -4.67
CA LEU A 157 -20.58 9.90 -4.33
C LEU A 157 -19.11 10.02 -3.92
N TRP A 158 -18.57 11.21 -4.10
CA TRP A 158 -17.32 11.67 -3.48
C TRP A 158 -17.60 13.01 -2.82
N HIS A 159 -16.87 13.34 -1.75
CA HIS A 159 -17.08 14.60 -1.06
C HIS A 159 -15.79 15.19 -0.49
N VAL A 160 -15.72 16.52 -0.46
CA VAL A 160 -14.63 17.26 0.19
C VAL A 160 -15.08 17.57 1.61
N SER A 161 -14.42 16.94 2.58
CA SER A 161 -14.78 17.01 4.00
C SER A 161 -14.23 18.22 4.74
N ARG A 162 -13.19 18.87 4.18
CA ARG A 162 -12.57 20.06 4.78
C ARG A 162 -11.83 20.88 3.73
N VAL A 163 -11.91 22.20 3.86
CA VAL A 163 -11.14 23.19 3.12
C VAL A 163 -10.46 24.13 4.10
N MET A 164 -9.14 24.29 3.98
CA MET A 164 -8.36 25.16 4.86
C MET A 164 -7.54 26.17 4.05
N GLU A 165 -7.40 27.38 4.59
CA GLU A 165 -6.52 28.43 4.07
C GLU A 165 -5.78 29.14 5.23
N PRO A 166 -4.77 29.98 5.01
CA PRO A 166 -4.19 30.82 6.05
C PRO A 166 -5.10 31.95 6.46
N GLU A 167 -5.10 32.22 7.75
CA GLU A 167 -5.45 33.51 8.32
C GLU A 167 -4.62 34.62 7.64
N PRO A 168 -5.29 35.68 7.16
CA PRO A 168 -4.61 36.82 6.54
C PRO A 168 -3.63 37.46 7.53
N GLN A 169 -2.37 37.62 7.16
CA GLN A 169 -1.41 38.41 7.93
C GLN A 169 -1.19 39.75 7.22
N THR A 170 -1.35 40.87 7.94
CA THR A 170 -0.98 42.22 7.45
C THR A 170 -1.59 42.58 6.09
N GLU A 171 -2.93 42.52 5.97
CA GLU A 171 -3.69 42.84 4.74
C GLU A 171 -3.36 41.97 3.51
N LYS A 172 -2.55 40.93 3.66
CA LYS A 172 -2.10 40.05 2.58
C LYS A 172 -2.65 38.64 2.80
N THR A 173 -3.71 38.31 2.07
CA THR A 173 -4.25 36.95 1.96
C THR A 173 -3.34 36.11 1.06
N TYR A 174 -2.97 34.92 1.53
CA TYR A 174 -2.22 33.96 0.70
C TYR A 174 -3.20 32.97 0.04
N PRO A 175 -3.06 32.70 -1.26
CA PRO A 175 -4.08 32.04 -2.07
C PRO A 175 -4.13 30.51 -1.97
N HIS A 176 -3.62 29.93 -0.89
CA HIS A 176 -3.44 28.47 -0.84
C HIS A 176 -4.60 27.75 -0.17
N LEU A 177 -5.06 26.68 -0.85
CA LEU A 177 -6.13 25.82 -0.37
C LEU A 177 -5.60 24.44 -0.03
N VAL A 178 -6.06 23.90 1.10
CA VAL A 178 -5.86 22.49 1.46
C VAL A 178 -7.21 21.79 1.49
N LEU A 179 -7.38 20.74 0.69
CA LEU A 179 -8.62 20.00 0.52
C LEU A 179 -8.48 18.59 1.07
N HIS A 180 -9.48 18.13 1.83
CA HIS A 180 -9.60 16.74 2.25
C HIS A 180 -10.71 16.04 1.47
N LEU A 181 -10.33 15.34 0.39
CA LEU A 181 -11.26 14.58 -0.43
C LEU A 181 -11.45 13.16 0.10
N ILE A 182 -12.69 12.71 0.14
CA ILE A 182 -13.07 11.35 0.49
C ILE A 182 -13.87 10.74 -0.66
N HIS A 183 -13.48 9.54 -1.07
CA HIS A 183 -14.28 8.78 -2.02
C HIS A 183 -13.95 7.28 -1.97
N THR A 184 -14.84 6.48 -2.57
CA THR A 184 -14.84 5.01 -2.42
C THR A 184 -14.07 4.26 -3.50
N LYS A 185 -13.39 4.97 -4.42
CA LYS A 185 -12.64 4.34 -5.51
C LYS A 185 -11.24 3.94 -5.03
N VAL A 186 -10.69 2.88 -5.62
CA VAL A 186 -9.37 2.37 -5.24
C VAL A 186 -8.29 3.15 -5.96
N ALA A 187 -7.40 3.82 -5.24
CA ALA A 187 -6.32 4.57 -5.89
C ALA A 187 -5.28 3.64 -6.57
N GLN A 188 -4.58 4.18 -7.57
CA GLN A 188 -3.49 3.50 -8.27
C GLN A 188 -2.30 4.46 -8.40
N GLU A 189 -1.09 3.91 -8.25
CA GLU A 189 0.14 4.71 -8.39
C GLU A 189 0.26 5.33 -9.78
N ASN A 190 0.72 6.58 -9.84
CA ASN A 190 0.96 7.35 -11.06
C ASN A 190 -0.29 7.57 -11.93
N THR A 191 -1.49 7.42 -11.38
CA THR A 191 -2.75 7.78 -12.03
C THR A 191 -3.51 8.79 -11.19
N ILE A 192 -4.57 9.35 -11.76
CA ILE A 192 -5.46 10.26 -11.07
C ILE A 192 -6.91 9.82 -11.25
N GLN A 193 -7.72 10.05 -10.23
CA GLN A 193 -9.15 9.77 -10.27
C GLN A 193 -9.95 11.00 -10.68
N PHE A 194 -11.11 10.76 -11.30
CA PHE A 194 -12.04 11.81 -11.69
C PHE A 194 -12.42 12.72 -10.51
N ALA A 195 -12.67 12.16 -9.32
CA ALA A 195 -12.97 12.94 -8.12
C ALA A 195 -11.80 13.84 -7.70
N GLU A 196 -10.56 13.35 -7.79
CA GLU A 196 -9.35 14.13 -7.43
C GLU A 196 -9.17 15.31 -8.38
N PHE A 197 -9.28 15.07 -9.68
CA PHE A 197 -9.21 16.12 -10.69
C PHE A 197 -10.37 17.12 -10.59
N SER A 198 -11.58 16.62 -10.35
CA SER A 198 -12.78 17.46 -10.21
C SER A 198 -12.70 18.37 -8.99
N ALA A 199 -12.31 17.83 -7.83
CA ALA A 199 -12.13 18.60 -6.61
C ALA A 199 -11.10 19.73 -6.78
N LEU A 200 -10.00 19.47 -7.50
CA LEU A 200 -8.99 20.48 -7.80
C LEU A 200 -9.56 21.61 -8.67
N VAL A 201 -10.15 21.27 -9.83
CA VAL A 201 -10.68 22.30 -10.76
C VAL A 201 -11.78 23.11 -10.10
N LEU A 202 -12.69 22.44 -9.40
CA LEU A 202 -13.81 23.12 -8.77
C LEU A 202 -13.37 24.04 -7.62
N ALA A 203 -12.41 23.63 -6.81
CA ALA A 203 -11.87 24.49 -5.75
C ALA A 203 -11.18 25.74 -6.34
N MET A 204 -10.39 25.57 -7.40
CA MET A 204 -9.76 26.71 -8.10
C MET A 204 -10.81 27.63 -8.74
N ARG A 205 -11.86 27.05 -9.35
CA ARG A 205 -12.98 27.79 -9.94
C ARG A 205 -13.75 28.59 -8.88
N ALA A 206 -14.11 27.95 -7.77
CA ALA A 206 -14.80 28.60 -6.67
C ALA A 206 -13.98 29.78 -6.13
N ARG A 207 -12.66 29.60 -5.98
CA ARG A 207 -11.75 30.66 -5.56
C ARG A 207 -11.70 31.83 -6.54
N ALA A 208 -11.52 31.54 -7.83
CA ALA A 208 -11.44 32.57 -8.87
C ALA A 208 -12.73 33.41 -8.97
N ASN A 209 -13.88 32.79 -8.67
CA ASN A 209 -15.20 33.40 -8.73
C ASN A 209 -15.68 33.95 -7.36
N GLN A 210 -14.89 33.82 -6.30
CA GLN A 210 -15.27 34.29 -4.96
C GLN A 210 -15.48 35.80 -4.97
N ARG A 211 -16.63 36.25 -4.44
CA ARG A 211 -16.96 37.67 -4.29
C ARG A 211 -16.53 38.20 -2.93
N LYS A 212 -16.21 39.49 -2.90
CA LYS A 212 -15.92 40.23 -1.66
C LYS A 212 -17.24 40.68 -1.06
N VAL A 213 -17.59 40.09 0.07
CA VAL A 213 -18.79 40.39 0.86
C VAL A 213 -18.33 40.89 2.23
N ASP A 214 -18.96 41.93 2.76
CA ASP A 214 -18.46 42.65 3.94
C ASP A 214 -18.98 42.04 5.26
N SER A 215 -19.95 41.12 5.21
CA SER A 215 -20.48 40.40 6.38
C SER A 215 -20.93 38.96 6.08
N GLU A 216 -21.03 38.14 7.14
CA GLU A 216 -21.55 36.76 7.08
C GLU A 216 -23.07 36.75 6.76
N ASP A 217 -23.83 37.74 7.24
CA ASP A 217 -25.27 37.87 6.97
C ASP A 217 -25.56 38.15 5.48
N GLU A 218 -24.77 39.03 4.84
CA GLU A 218 -24.87 39.28 3.38
C GLU A 218 -24.48 38.03 2.57
N LEU A 219 -23.54 37.25 3.09
CA LEU A 219 -23.09 36.00 2.48
C LEU A 219 -24.20 34.93 2.53
N GLU A 220 -24.86 34.79 3.68
CA GLU A 220 -25.99 33.88 3.88
C GLU A 220 -27.18 34.30 2.99
N GLN A 221 -27.44 35.59 2.86
CA GLN A 221 -28.49 36.10 1.98
C GLN A 221 -28.22 35.77 0.49
N LEU A 222 -26.97 35.92 0.03
CA LEU A 222 -26.59 35.52 -1.33
C LEU A 222 -26.75 34.00 -1.55
N TYR A 223 -26.55 33.19 -0.51
CA TYR A 223 -26.80 31.75 -0.58
C TYR A 223 -28.29 31.43 -0.68
N GLU A 224 -29.12 32.02 0.19
CA GLU A 224 -30.58 31.81 0.20
C GLU A 224 -31.25 32.24 -1.12
N THR A 225 -30.68 33.22 -1.82
CA THR A 225 -31.18 33.69 -3.13
C THR A 225 -30.54 33.00 -4.33
N ASN A 226 -29.78 31.91 -4.13
CA ASN A 226 -29.03 31.23 -5.20
C ASN A 226 -28.08 32.17 -5.99
N GLY A 227 -27.57 33.21 -5.36
CA GLY A 227 -26.66 34.19 -5.96
C GLY A 227 -27.34 35.27 -6.80
N GLU A 228 -28.65 35.49 -6.66
CA GLU A 228 -29.29 36.67 -7.26
C GLU A 228 -28.63 37.95 -6.75
N GLY A 229 -28.18 38.82 -7.66
CA GLY A 229 -27.49 40.07 -7.32
C GLY A 229 -25.98 39.93 -7.06
N ILE A 230 -25.40 38.72 -7.14
CA ILE A 230 -23.97 38.48 -6.87
C ILE A 230 -23.02 39.29 -7.78
N GLU A 231 -23.49 39.70 -8.96
CA GLU A 231 -22.74 40.52 -9.93
C GLU A 231 -22.45 41.93 -9.42
N GLU A 232 -23.21 42.41 -8.42
CA GLU A 232 -23.01 43.72 -7.81
C GLU A 232 -21.79 43.75 -6.88
N TYR A 233 -21.31 42.59 -6.44
CA TYR A 233 -20.15 42.45 -5.58
C TYR A 233 -18.86 42.31 -6.40
N PRO A 234 -17.78 43.05 -6.05
CA PRO A 234 -16.49 42.86 -6.70
C PRO A 234 -15.92 41.48 -6.35
N TYR A 235 -15.07 40.94 -7.23
CA TYR A 235 -14.32 39.72 -6.91
C TYR A 235 -13.39 39.97 -5.72
N LEU A 236 -13.30 38.99 -4.81
CA LEU A 236 -12.36 39.02 -3.69
C LEU A 236 -10.91 38.89 -4.17
N PHE A 237 -10.71 38.11 -5.24
CA PHE A 237 -9.41 37.89 -5.87
C PHE A 237 -9.43 38.34 -7.34
N PRO A 238 -9.53 39.66 -7.61
CA PRO A 238 -9.73 40.18 -8.96
C PRO A 238 -8.48 40.15 -9.84
N ASN A 239 -7.32 39.74 -9.31
CA ASN A 239 -6.04 39.69 -10.03
C ASN A 239 -5.30 38.37 -9.79
N GLU A 240 -5.99 37.34 -9.31
CA GLU A 240 -5.39 36.04 -9.01
C GLU A 240 -5.24 35.20 -10.28
N GLU A 241 -4.02 34.80 -10.58
CA GLU A 241 -3.65 34.00 -11.74
C GLU A 241 -3.09 32.62 -11.35
N GLU A 242 -2.74 32.45 -10.08
CA GLU A 242 -2.11 31.23 -9.54
C GLU A 242 -2.93 30.70 -8.38
N PHE A 243 -3.22 29.40 -8.38
CA PHE A 243 -4.04 28.74 -7.36
C PHE A 243 -3.27 27.56 -6.77
N PRO A 244 -2.42 27.77 -5.74
CA PRO A 244 -1.76 26.67 -5.05
C PRO A 244 -2.78 25.83 -4.28
N VAL A 245 -3.01 24.59 -4.70
CA VAL A 245 -3.93 23.66 -4.03
C VAL A 245 -3.20 22.39 -3.60
N LEU A 246 -3.31 22.04 -2.31
CA LEU A 246 -2.91 20.75 -1.76
C LEU A 246 -4.14 19.87 -1.58
N LEU A 247 -4.21 18.76 -2.30
CA LEU A 247 -5.26 17.76 -2.15
C LEU A 247 -4.77 16.57 -1.32
N ILE A 248 -5.46 16.29 -0.22
CA ILE A 248 -5.31 15.06 0.57
C ILE A 248 -6.50 14.16 0.22
N SER A 249 -6.23 13.13 -0.58
CA SER A 249 -7.24 12.17 -1.06
C SER A 249 -7.25 10.93 -0.16
N SER A 250 -8.38 10.67 0.50
CA SER A 250 -8.64 9.47 1.31
C SER A 250 -9.47 8.49 0.49
N THR A 251 -8.83 7.41 0.06
CA THR A 251 -9.39 6.44 -0.89
C THR A 251 -9.40 5.04 -0.30
N MET A 252 -10.16 4.11 -0.89
CA MET A 252 -10.09 2.70 -0.49
C MET A 252 -8.83 2.03 -1.04
N ALA A 253 -8.19 1.16 -0.27
CA ALA A 253 -7.22 0.22 -0.81
C ALA A 253 -7.95 -1.08 -1.21
N PHE A 254 -7.59 -1.65 -2.37
CA PHE A 254 -7.98 -3.04 -2.63
C PHE A 254 -7.22 -3.94 -1.64
N VAL A 255 -7.96 -4.71 -0.85
CA VAL A 255 -7.43 -5.71 0.07
C VAL A 255 -7.57 -7.09 -0.56
N CYS A 256 -6.49 -7.89 -0.53
CA CYS A 256 -6.57 -9.27 -0.98
C CYS A 256 -7.52 -10.05 -0.06
N PRO A 257 -8.52 -10.78 -0.57
CA PRO A 257 -9.50 -11.45 0.28
C PRO A 257 -8.88 -12.51 1.19
N ALA A 258 -9.15 -12.45 2.49
CA ALA A 258 -8.73 -13.44 3.48
C ALA A 258 -9.69 -14.63 3.60
N THR A 259 -10.96 -14.41 3.22
CA THR A 259 -12.06 -15.37 3.32
C THR A 259 -12.79 -15.57 1.98
N GLU A 260 -13.50 -16.70 1.83
CA GLU A 260 -14.31 -16.95 0.63
C GLU A 260 -15.47 -15.94 0.50
N HIS A 261 -15.99 -15.43 1.61
CA HIS A 261 -17.03 -14.41 1.62
C HIS A 261 -16.50 -13.08 1.06
N GLU A 262 -15.35 -12.60 1.57
CA GLU A 262 -14.68 -11.41 1.02
C GLU A 262 -14.33 -11.59 -0.46
N TRP A 263 -13.88 -12.79 -0.84
CA TRP A 263 -13.59 -13.08 -2.25
C TRP A 263 -14.85 -12.99 -3.10
N THR A 264 -15.98 -13.50 -2.61
CA THR A 264 -17.27 -13.47 -3.33
C THR A 264 -17.75 -12.04 -3.53
N THR A 265 -17.64 -11.21 -2.50
CA THR A 265 -17.95 -9.79 -2.57
C THR A 265 -17.05 -9.09 -3.59
N ALA A 266 -15.73 -9.29 -3.51
CA ALA A 266 -14.77 -8.67 -4.41
C ALA A 266 -14.92 -9.14 -5.87
N ALA A 267 -15.15 -10.44 -6.10
CA ALA A 267 -15.35 -11.01 -7.43
C ALA A 267 -16.68 -10.57 -8.07
N THR A 268 -17.73 -10.39 -7.27
CA THR A 268 -19.01 -9.85 -7.73
C THR A 268 -18.87 -8.38 -8.11
N ALA A 269 -18.25 -7.57 -7.25
CA ALA A 269 -18.00 -6.16 -7.50
C ALA A 269 -17.12 -5.92 -8.74
N ALA A 270 -16.15 -6.81 -8.99
CA ALA A 270 -15.27 -6.76 -10.15
C ALA A 270 -15.86 -7.42 -11.42
N GLY A 271 -17.08 -7.97 -11.37
CA GLY A 271 -17.71 -8.61 -12.52
C GLY A 271 -17.05 -9.92 -12.97
N VAL A 272 -16.25 -10.56 -12.12
CA VAL A 272 -15.47 -11.77 -12.46
C VAL A 272 -15.93 -13.04 -11.72
N ALA A 273 -17.00 -12.95 -10.93
CA ALA A 273 -17.53 -14.08 -10.16
C ALA A 273 -17.80 -15.33 -11.02
N ASN A 274 -18.27 -15.14 -12.26
CA ASN A 274 -18.56 -16.21 -13.22
C ASN A 274 -17.41 -16.51 -14.19
N GLU A 275 -16.34 -15.73 -14.17
CA GLU A 275 -15.18 -15.87 -15.06
C GLU A 275 -14.14 -16.88 -14.56
N THR A 276 -13.17 -17.20 -15.42
CA THR A 276 -12.00 -18.04 -15.13
C THR A 276 -10.76 -17.45 -15.78
N LEU A 277 -9.56 -17.82 -15.32
CA LEU A 277 -8.32 -17.43 -16.01
C LEU A 277 -8.27 -17.84 -17.48
N ARG A 278 -9.06 -18.85 -17.89
CA ARG A 278 -9.12 -19.35 -19.27
C ARG A 278 -9.99 -18.47 -20.16
N THR A 279 -11.05 -17.90 -19.61
CA THR A 279 -12.02 -17.07 -20.33
C THR A 279 -11.63 -15.59 -20.27
N TRP A 280 -10.89 -15.18 -19.24
CA TRP A 280 -10.53 -13.78 -19.02
C TRP A 280 -9.55 -13.23 -20.07
N PRO A 281 -9.91 -12.18 -20.82
CA PRO A 281 -9.11 -11.70 -21.96
C PRO A 281 -7.85 -10.94 -21.55
N ASP A 282 -7.90 -10.14 -20.47
CA ASP A 282 -6.80 -9.26 -20.05
C ASP A 282 -5.87 -9.96 -19.05
N ARG A 283 -4.92 -10.74 -19.58
CA ARG A 283 -3.96 -11.53 -18.78
C ARG A 283 -2.60 -10.85 -18.81
N ARG A 284 -2.30 -10.05 -17.80
CA ARG A 284 -1.04 -9.34 -17.61
C ARG A 284 0.01 -10.24 -16.96
N SER A 285 1.28 -9.88 -17.13
CA SER A 285 2.39 -10.51 -16.42
C SER A 285 2.23 -10.36 -14.90
N ALA A 286 2.91 -11.21 -14.12
CA ALA A 286 2.83 -11.18 -12.66
C ALA A 286 3.08 -9.79 -12.05
N SER A 287 4.10 -9.07 -12.52
CA SER A 287 4.42 -7.70 -12.07
C SER A 287 3.39 -6.63 -12.45
N LYS A 288 2.44 -6.96 -13.34
CA LYS A 288 1.38 -6.07 -13.83
C LYS A 288 -0.01 -6.63 -13.56
N VAL A 289 -0.12 -7.59 -12.64
CA VAL A 289 -1.38 -8.26 -12.31
C VAL A 289 -2.41 -7.26 -11.79
N ARG A 290 -3.64 -7.37 -12.32
CA ARG A 290 -4.80 -6.57 -11.91
C ARG A 290 -5.67 -7.33 -10.92
N ARG A 291 -6.53 -6.62 -10.18
CA ARG A 291 -7.39 -7.22 -9.14
C ARG A 291 -8.32 -8.28 -9.73
N GLU A 292 -8.84 -8.07 -10.93
CA GLU A 292 -9.71 -8.99 -11.67
C GLU A 292 -8.97 -10.31 -11.92
N GLN A 293 -7.77 -10.23 -12.49
CA GLN A 293 -6.91 -11.39 -12.74
C GLN A 293 -6.53 -12.12 -11.44
N PHE A 294 -6.25 -11.38 -10.38
CA PHE A 294 -5.93 -11.96 -9.07
C PHE A 294 -7.11 -12.73 -8.46
N LEU A 295 -8.33 -12.17 -8.53
CA LEU A 295 -9.53 -12.85 -8.03
C LEU A 295 -9.76 -14.17 -8.77
N LEU A 296 -9.40 -14.25 -10.06
CA LEU A 296 -9.44 -15.48 -10.83
C LEU A 296 -8.39 -16.53 -10.43
N TYR A 297 -7.37 -16.17 -9.64
CA TYR A 297 -6.50 -17.18 -9.02
C TYR A 297 -7.22 -17.97 -7.92
N ARG A 298 -8.28 -17.41 -7.32
CA ARG A 298 -9.00 -18.01 -6.19
C ARG A 298 -8.04 -18.38 -5.05
N VAL A 299 -7.20 -17.44 -4.67
CA VAL A 299 -6.27 -17.57 -3.54
C VAL A 299 -6.69 -16.63 -2.42
N LEU A 300 -6.90 -17.20 -1.24
CA LEU A 300 -7.20 -16.46 -0.02
C LEU A 300 -5.87 -16.02 0.63
N CYS A 301 -5.77 -14.75 1.01
CA CYS A 301 -4.57 -14.14 1.56
C CYS A 301 -4.88 -13.48 2.92
N PRO A 302 -4.96 -14.27 4.00
CA PRO A 302 -5.03 -13.75 5.37
C PRO A 302 -3.81 -12.90 5.73
N ASP A 303 -3.95 -12.16 6.82
CA ASP A 303 -2.87 -11.38 7.39
C ASP A 303 -1.65 -12.25 7.73
N SER A 304 -0.48 -11.62 7.66
CA SER A 304 0.77 -12.28 8.02
C SER A 304 0.82 -12.52 9.53
N ILE A 305 1.24 -13.73 9.90
CA ILE A 305 1.39 -14.17 11.28
C ILE A 305 2.81 -13.85 11.77
N LEU A 306 2.97 -13.54 13.06
CA LEU A 306 4.29 -13.28 13.63
C LEU A 306 5.23 -14.50 13.51
N PRO A 307 6.55 -14.28 13.32
CA PRO A 307 7.57 -15.33 13.24
C PRO A 307 7.48 -16.44 14.28
N CYS A 308 7.21 -16.09 15.54
CA CYS A 308 7.21 -17.02 16.67
C CYS A 308 6.11 -18.09 16.60
N PHE A 309 5.06 -17.89 15.80
CA PHE A 309 3.98 -18.86 15.61
C PHE A 309 4.18 -19.78 14.40
N LEU A 310 5.29 -19.65 13.66
CA LEU A 310 5.60 -20.56 12.58
C LEU A 310 5.94 -21.95 13.13
N ASP A 311 4.98 -22.86 13.05
CA ASP A 311 5.22 -24.29 13.23
C ASP A 311 5.43 -24.96 11.88
N LEU A 312 6.70 -25.21 11.55
CA LEU A 312 7.11 -25.90 10.33
C LEU A 312 6.53 -27.32 10.18
N SER A 313 6.08 -27.95 11.28
CA SER A 313 5.46 -29.27 11.23
C SER A 313 4.14 -29.27 10.46
N GLN A 314 3.39 -28.16 10.53
CA GLN A 314 2.15 -27.94 9.77
C GLN A 314 2.39 -27.93 8.26
N PHE A 315 3.59 -27.56 7.84
CA PHE A 315 4.04 -27.51 6.45
C PHE A 315 4.85 -28.74 6.04
N GLY A 316 4.84 -29.78 6.86
CA GLY A 316 5.48 -31.05 6.52
C GLY A 316 6.98 -31.12 6.73
N ILE A 317 7.52 -30.25 7.59
CA ILE A 317 8.92 -30.26 8.01
C ILE A 317 8.96 -30.73 9.47
N PRO A 318 9.34 -31.99 9.73
CA PRO A 318 9.40 -32.55 11.07
C PRO A 318 10.27 -31.74 12.04
N ARG A 319 9.86 -31.73 13.32
CA ARG A 319 10.61 -31.06 14.41
C ARG A 319 12.08 -31.49 14.49
N THR A 320 12.37 -32.75 14.16
CA THR A 320 13.75 -33.26 14.10
C THR A 320 14.66 -32.49 13.15
N PHE A 321 14.14 -31.93 12.04
CA PHE A 321 14.93 -31.06 11.16
C PHE A 321 15.14 -29.66 11.74
N VAL A 322 14.16 -29.16 12.50
CA VAL A 322 14.27 -27.89 13.24
C VAL A 322 15.34 -28.01 14.33
N ASP A 323 15.33 -29.08 15.12
CA ASP A 323 16.31 -29.30 16.18
C ASP A 323 17.74 -29.48 15.61
N GLN A 324 17.86 -30.17 14.47
CA GLN A 324 19.13 -30.28 13.74
C GLN A 324 19.61 -28.94 13.19
N ALA A 325 18.70 -28.11 12.66
CA ALA A 325 19.02 -26.77 12.18
C ALA A 325 19.57 -25.89 13.30
N HIS A 326 18.92 -25.90 14.47
CA HIS A 326 19.43 -25.24 15.67
C HIS A 326 20.85 -25.68 16.02
N SER A 327 21.08 -27.00 16.13
CA SER A 327 22.41 -27.52 16.49
C SER A 327 23.51 -27.15 15.48
N LEU A 328 23.18 -27.12 14.18
CA LEU A 328 24.12 -26.71 13.14
C LEU A 328 24.48 -25.22 13.22
N LEU A 329 23.48 -24.36 13.41
CA LEU A 329 23.65 -22.92 13.49
C LEU A 329 24.41 -22.50 14.76
N GLU A 330 24.10 -23.11 15.90
CA GLU A 330 24.76 -22.86 17.19
C GLU A 330 26.27 -23.17 17.13
N LYS A 331 26.64 -24.28 16.48
CA LYS A 331 28.04 -24.71 16.34
C LYS A 331 28.81 -23.93 15.28
N ASN A 332 28.14 -23.18 14.41
CA ASN A 332 28.79 -22.48 13.30
C ASN A 332 29.39 -21.14 13.77
N ALA A 333 30.73 -21.05 13.78
CA ALA A 333 31.43 -19.85 14.23
C ALA A 333 31.15 -18.62 13.34
N CYS A 334 31.07 -18.79 12.02
CA CYS A 334 30.81 -17.70 11.08
C CYS A 334 29.41 -17.10 11.31
N PHE A 335 28.40 -17.94 11.52
CA PHE A 335 27.03 -17.50 11.80
C PHE A 335 26.91 -16.79 13.16
N ARG A 336 27.60 -17.27 14.21
CA ARG A 336 27.65 -16.58 15.50
C ARG A 336 28.31 -15.21 15.39
N LEU A 337 29.41 -15.10 14.66
CA LEU A 337 30.09 -13.82 14.38
C LEU A 337 29.20 -12.88 13.57
N TYR A 338 28.48 -13.40 12.57
CA TYR A 338 27.47 -12.66 11.82
C TYR A 338 26.43 -12.05 12.76
N LEU A 339 25.80 -12.85 13.63
CA LEU A 339 24.79 -12.36 14.58
C LEU A 339 25.30 -11.25 15.52
N GLN A 340 26.57 -11.30 15.90
CA GLN A 340 27.19 -10.27 16.74
C GLN A 340 27.41 -8.93 16.03
N HIS A 341 27.53 -8.93 14.70
CA HIS A 341 27.92 -7.77 13.90
C HIS A 341 26.83 -7.27 12.94
N ILE A 342 25.67 -7.92 12.90
CA ILE A 342 24.49 -7.41 12.20
C ILE A 342 24.17 -5.98 12.66
N GLY A 343 23.89 -5.10 11.70
CA GLY A 343 23.60 -3.69 11.98
C GLY A 343 24.83 -2.82 12.24
N THR A 344 26.03 -3.41 12.32
CA THR A 344 27.29 -2.66 12.46
C THR A 344 27.90 -2.38 11.08
N ALA A 345 28.78 -1.36 10.99
CA ALA A 345 29.56 -1.08 9.79
C ALA A 345 30.85 -1.94 9.70
N ASN A 346 30.99 -2.97 10.53
CA ASN A 346 32.22 -3.78 10.61
C ASN A 346 32.08 -5.10 9.85
N PHE A 347 32.42 -5.09 8.57
CA PHE A 347 32.33 -6.24 7.67
C PHE A 347 33.70 -6.78 7.23
N ALA A 348 34.82 -6.18 7.63
CA ALA A 348 36.15 -6.61 7.23
C ALA A 348 36.75 -7.61 8.24
N SER A 349 36.44 -8.91 8.09
CA SER A 349 37.13 -9.98 8.80
C SER A 349 37.10 -11.28 8.03
N PRO A 350 38.25 -11.96 7.83
CA PRO A 350 38.27 -13.27 7.16
C PRO A 350 37.49 -14.35 7.93
N ASN A 351 37.17 -14.10 9.20
CA ASN A 351 36.45 -15.04 10.06
C ASN A 351 34.93 -15.07 9.80
N TYR A 352 34.39 -14.15 8.99
CA TYR A 352 32.98 -14.15 8.61
C TYR A 352 32.64 -15.23 7.59
N GLY A 353 33.63 -15.72 6.84
CA GLY A 353 33.44 -16.73 5.80
C GLY A 353 32.30 -16.33 4.84
N PRO A 354 31.34 -17.22 4.55
CA PRO A 354 30.21 -16.92 3.65
C PRO A 354 29.31 -15.75 4.08
N PHE A 355 29.39 -15.30 5.34
CA PHE A 355 28.55 -14.20 5.86
C PHE A 355 29.16 -12.80 5.68
N GLU A 356 30.40 -12.70 5.19
CA GLU A 356 31.07 -11.41 4.97
C GLU A 356 30.29 -10.54 3.97
N ALA A 357 29.98 -11.12 2.80
CA ALA A 357 29.20 -10.46 1.75
C ALA A 357 27.80 -10.08 2.23
N VAL A 358 27.20 -10.93 3.09
CA VAL A 358 25.90 -10.69 3.70
C VAL A 358 25.93 -9.42 4.55
N LEU A 359 26.88 -9.31 5.50
CA LEU A 359 27.00 -8.13 6.37
C LEU A 359 27.21 -6.85 5.56
N ARG A 360 28.07 -6.89 4.54
CA ARG A 360 28.34 -5.74 3.68
C ARG A 360 27.07 -5.25 2.98
N LEU A 361 26.38 -6.14 2.27
CA LEU A 361 25.16 -5.80 1.51
C LEU A 361 24.00 -5.41 2.43
N GLN A 362 23.88 -6.06 3.59
CA GLN A 362 22.89 -5.68 4.59
C GLN A 362 23.16 -4.28 5.18
N SER A 363 24.43 -3.91 5.38
CA SER A 363 24.78 -2.55 5.79
C SER A 363 24.43 -1.52 4.72
N GLU A 364 24.54 -1.85 3.44
CA GLU A 364 24.12 -0.97 2.33
C GLU A 364 22.60 -0.74 2.35
N ILE A 365 21.81 -1.79 2.56
CA ILE A 365 20.34 -1.69 2.73
C ILE A 365 19.97 -0.85 3.95
N LEU A 366 20.65 -1.03 5.08
CA LEU A 366 20.34 -0.28 6.31
C LEU A 366 20.69 1.21 6.20
N LYS A 367 21.80 1.54 5.52
CA LYS A 367 22.19 2.93 5.26
C LYS A 367 21.25 3.59 4.25
N GLY A 368 20.87 2.85 3.21
CA GLY A 368 20.17 3.39 2.05
C GLY A 368 21.01 4.43 1.29
N ILE A 369 20.50 4.90 0.16
CA ILE A 369 21.07 6.04 -0.56
C ILE A 369 20.12 7.24 -0.35
N PRO A 370 20.57 8.33 0.30
CA PRO A 370 19.77 9.54 0.45
C PRO A 370 19.24 10.03 -0.90
N GLY A 371 17.94 10.34 -0.99
CA GLY A 371 17.29 10.82 -2.22
C GLY A 371 16.98 9.74 -3.30
N VAL A 372 17.55 8.54 -3.22
CA VAL A 372 17.34 7.48 -4.24
C VAL A 372 16.56 6.28 -3.67
N GLY A 373 16.61 6.07 -2.36
CA GLY A 373 16.03 4.89 -1.71
C GLY A 373 16.97 3.69 -1.78
N ILE A 374 16.42 2.48 -1.78
CA ILE A 374 17.19 1.24 -1.86
C ILE A 374 16.78 0.52 -3.13
N ASP A 375 17.78 0.20 -3.94
CA ASP A 375 17.61 -0.53 -5.18
C ASP A 375 17.19 -2.00 -4.93
N GLU A 376 16.28 -2.50 -5.77
CA GLU A 376 15.73 -3.86 -5.66
C GLU A 376 16.79 -4.94 -5.89
N ASP A 377 17.72 -4.72 -6.82
CA ASP A 377 18.79 -5.68 -7.10
C ASP A 377 19.79 -5.77 -5.92
N THR A 378 19.97 -4.69 -5.16
CA THR A 378 20.74 -4.70 -3.90
C THR A 378 20.05 -5.57 -2.84
N VAL A 379 18.74 -5.43 -2.68
CA VAL A 379 17.96 -6.28 -1.75
C VAL A 379 18.02 -7.74 -2.16
N ASN A 380 17.82 -8.02 -3.45
CA ASN A 380 17.89 -9.39 -4.00
C ASN A 380 19.27 -10.01 -3.77
N SER A 381 20.34 -9.27 -4.08
CA SER A 381 21.72 -9.73 -3.88
C SER A 381 21.99 -10.06 -2.42
N ALA A 382 21.62 -9.17 -1.49
CA ALA A 382 21.80 -9.41 -0.06
C ALA A 382 21.04 -10.66 0.41
N PHE A 383 19.81 -10.85 -0.07
CA PHE A 383 18.96 -11.94 0.34
C PHE A 383 19.47 -13.29 -0.18
N ILE A 384 19.84 -13.36 -1.46
CA ILE A 384 20.38 -14.60 -2.05
C ILE A 384 21.72 -14.97 -1.42
N GLU A 385 22.59 -14.00 -1.12
CA GLU A 385 23.84 -14.25 -0.40
C GLU A 385 23.57 -14.80 1.01
N LEU A 386 22.61 -14.25 1.76
CA LEU A 386 22.21 -14.80 3.05
C LEU A 386 21.72 -16.25 2.91
N LEU A 387 20.84 -16.53 1.96
CA LEU A 387 20.29 -17.86 1.73
C LEU A 387 21.38 -18.87 1.32
N ASN A 388 22.36 -18.46 0.51
CA ASN A 388 23.51 -19.29 0.14
C ASN A 388 24.48 -19.49 1.31
N ALA A 389 24.73 -18.47 2.13
CA ALA A 389 25.53 -18.59 3.34
C ALA A 389 24.92 -19.59 4.33
N LEU A 390 23.60 -19.52 4.56
CA LEU A 390 22.86 -20.49 5.37
C LEU A 390 22.91 -21.90 4.77
N THR A 391 22.82 -22.01 3.44
CA THR A 391 22.93 -23.28 2.73
C THR A 391 24.31 -23.92 2.89
N SER A 392 25.38 -23.11 2.95
CA SER A 392 26.76 -23.58 3.12
C SER A 392 27.02 -24.25 4.48
N ILE A 393 26.21 -23.96 5.49
CA ILE A 393 26.30 -24.59 6.83
C ILE A 393 25.91 -26.08 6.77
N ILE A 394 25.11 -26.48 5.78
CA ILE A 394 24.58 -27.83 5.68
C ILE A 394 25.57 -28.72 4.91
N PRO A 395 26.15 -29.76 5.54
CA PRO A 395 27.05 -30.67 4.85
C PRO A 395 26.33 -31.38 3.69
N ARG A 396 26.95 -31.38 2.50
CA ARG A 396 26.48 -32.11 1.30
C ARG A 396 25.04 -31.76 0.87
N THR A 397 24.64 -30.49 0.98
CA THR A 397 23.34 -30.04 0.48
C THR A 397 23.17 -30.27 -1.03
N ARG A 398 22.01 -30.83 -1.41
CA ARG A 398 21.59 -31.05 -2.81
C ARG A 398 20.86 -29.86 -3.42
N HIS A 399 20.74 -28.77 -2.67
CA HIS A 399 20.01 -27.58 -3.09
C HIS A 399 20.94 -26.36 -3.17
N TRP A 400 20.53 -25.36 -3.94
CA TRP A 400 21.20 -24.06 -4.04
C TRP A 400 20.19 -22.95 -4.35
N TRP A 401 20.48 -21.74 -3.92
CA TRP A 401 19.69 -20.56 -4.27
C TRP A 401 20.31 -19.90 -5.49
N ARG A 402 19.45 -19.53 -6.44
CA ARG A 402 19.85 -18.98 -7.75
C ARG A 402 19.35 -17.55 -7.88
N THR A 403 20.22 -16.66 -8.34
CA THR A 403 19.88 -15.29 -8.81
C THR A 403 19.30 -15.29 -10.23
N LEU A 404 19.36 -16.44 -10.94
CA LEU A 404 18.82 -16.57 -12.29
C LEU A 404 17.30 -16.43 -12.25
N ARG A 405 16.79 -15.27 -12.66
CA ARG A 405 15.35 -15.01 -12.78
C ARG A 405 14.66 -16.06 -13.64
N ARG A 406 13.81 -16.90 -13.03
CA ARG A 406 13.11 -17.99 -13.72
C ARG A 406 11.76 -17.53 -14.22
N THR A 407 11.48 -17.80 -15.50
CA THR A 407 10.20 -17.47 -16.13
C THR A 407 9.28 -18.69 -16.13
N PHE A 408 8.10 -18.52 -15.55
CA PHE A 408 7.00 -19.48 -15.59
C PHE A 408 5.92 -19.01 -16.56
N GLN A 409 5.22 -19.97 -17.16
CA GLN A 409 4.12 -19.73 -18.09
C GLN A 409 2.84 -20.39 -17.60
N PHE A 410 1.81 -19.58 -17.42
CA PHE A 410 0.45 -20.08 -17.28
C PHE A 410 -0.16 -20.22 -18.68
N SER A 411 -0.31 -21.46 -19.15
CA SER A 411 -0.89 -21.78 -20.47
C SER A 411 -1.88 -22.95 -20.41
N TRP A 412 -2.76 -23.01 -21.42
CA TRP A 412 -3.67 -24.13 -21.62
C TRP A 412 -3.86 -24.45 -23.10
N GLY A 413 -3.67 -25.72 -23.46
CA GLY A 413 -3.65 -26.13 -24.87
C GLY A 413 -2.62 -25.29 -25.65
N THR A 414 -3.06 -24.69 -26.75
CA THR A 414 -2.28 -23.78 -27.58
C THR A 414 -2.35 -22.31 -27.14
N VAL A 415 -3.18 -21.97 -26.15
CA VAL A 415 -3.40 -20.59 -25.71
C VAL A 415 -2.36 -20.18 -24.69
N LYS A 416 -1.67 -19.07 -24.98
CA LYS A 416 -0.78 -18.39 -24.04
C LYS A 416 -1.63 -17.56 -23.06
N GLY A 417 -1.50 -17.85 -21.77
CA GLY A 417 -2.11 -17.06 -20.70
C GLY A 417 -1.22 -15.88 -20.32
N TYR A 418 -0.50 -16.00 -19.20
CA TYR A 418 0.43 -14.98 -18.73
C TYR A 418 1.79 -15.57 -18.35
N THR A 419 2.77 -14.68 -18.21
CA THR A 419 4.12 -15.01 -17.75
C THR A 419 4.38 -14.44 -16.37
N ALA A 420 5.13 -15.17 -15.57
CA ALA A 420 5.60 -14.74 -14.27
C ALA A 420 7.11 -14.93 -14.21
N ARG A 421 7.85 -13.93 -13.71
CA ARG A 421 9.31 -13.97 -13.64
C ARG A 421 9.72 -13.65 -12.22
N THR A 422 10.44 -14.59 -11.62
CA THR A 422 10.88 -14.52 -10.21
C THR A 422 12.19 -13.75 -10.07
N ASP A 423 12.46 -13.28 -8.86
CA ASP A 423 13.73 -12.65 -8.48
C ASP A 423 14.83 -13.66 -8.15
N GLY A 424 14.42 -14.89 -7.82
CA GLY A 424 15.29 -16.04 -7.66
C GLY A 424 14.51 -17.29 -7.26
N GLN A 425 15.23 -18.38 -7.01
CA GLN A 425 14.60 -19.65 -6.62
C GLN A 425 15.56 -20.60 -5.92
N LEU A 426 15.00 -21.49 -5.10
CA LEU A 426 15.68 -22.69 -4.63
C LEU A 426 15.54 -23.80 -5.67
N GLU A 427 16.66 -24.39 -6.07
CA GLU A 427 16.67 -25.51 -7.01
C GLU A 427 17.41 -26.74 -6.46
N ARG A 428 17.00 -27.93 -6.91
CA ARG A 428 17.79 -29.15 -6.76
C ARG A 428 18.94 -29.14 -7.78
N LYS A 429 20.19 -29.34 -7.34
CA LYS A 429 21.40 -29.22 -8.17
C LYS A 429 21.43 -30.16 -9.38
N ASP A 430 20.93 -31.38 -9.22
CA ASP A 430 20.94 -32.44 -10.23
C ASP A 430 19.86 -32.26 -11.31
N SER A 431 18.65 -31.86 -10.92
CA SER A 431 17.48 -31.84 -11.80
C SER A 431 17.03 -30.43 -12.17
N GLN A 432 17.61 -29.40 -11.54
CA GLN A 432 17.18 -28.01 -11.62
C GLN A 432 15.67 -27.85 -11.31
N SER A 433 15.12 -28.74 -10.48
CA SER A 433 13.71 -28.67 -10.08
C SER A 433 13.57 -27.59 -9.02
N VAL A 434 12.66 -26.65 -9.27
CA VAL A 434 12.35 -25.55 -8.36
C VAL A 434 11.66 -26.12 -7.11
N LYS A 435 12.03 -25.60 -5.93
CA LYS A 435 11.53 -26.03 -4.62
C LYS A 435 10.94 -24.88 -3.78
N ALA A 436 11.37 -23.66 -4.02
CA ALA A 436 10.83 -22.46 -3.42
C ALA A 436 11.12 -21.28 -4.35
N LEU A 437 10.27 -20.26 -4.32
CA LEU A 437 10.49 -19.01 -5.05
C LEU A 437 11.11 -17.95 -4.14
N VAL A 438 11.79 -16.98 -4.75
CA VAL A 438 12.30 -15.78 -4.10
C VAL A 438 11.67 -14.55 -4.74
N GLU A 439 11.14 -13.65 -3.90
CA GLU A 439 10.64 -12.32 -4.30
C GLU A 439 11.35 -11.25 -3.47
N CYS A 440 11.83 -10.19 -4.11
CA CYS A 440 12.54 -9.11 -3.44
C CYS A 440 12.02 -7.73 -3.84
N LYS A 441 12.00 -6.78 -2.91
CA LYS A 441 11.66 -5.39 -3.21
C LYS A 441 12.53 -4.42 -2.43
N GLY A 442 12.89 -3.30 -3.07
CA GLY A 442 13.61 -2.17 -2.45
C GLY A 442 12.83 -1.41 -1.37
N PHE A 443 11.54 -1.72 -1.20
CA PHE A 443 10.63 -1.09 -0.25
C PHE A 443 10.02 -2.13 0.71
N PRO A 444 9.52 -1.72 1.90
CA PRO A 444 8.86 -2.63 2.84
C PRO A 444 7.66 -3.37 2.24
N ARG A 445 7.38 -4.60 2.70
CA ARG A 445 6.24 -5.41 2.18
C ARG A 445 4.90 -4.80 2.57
N ARG A 446 4.90 -4.03 3.67
CA ARG A 446 3.72 -3.37 4.26
C ARG A 446 2.90 -2.69 3.15
N ASN A 447 1.61 -3.00 3.15
CA ASN A 447 0.57 -2.28 2.40
C ASN A 447 0.59 -2.42 0.87
N LYS A 448 1.08 -3.53 0.32
CA LYS A 448 1.01 -3.75 -1.13
C LYS A 448 0.30 -5.05 -1.45
N CYS A 449 -1.03 -4.99 -1.51
CA CYS A 449 -1.82 -6.03 -2.16
C CYS A 449 -1.26 -6.36 -3.55
N ARG A 450 -0.73 -5.37 -4.27
CA ARG A 450 0.03 -5.59 -5.51
C ARG A 450 1.19 -6.60 -5.38
N VAL A 451 1.97 -6.51 -4.31
CA VAL A 451 3.08 -7.44 -4.04
C VAL A 451 2.54 -8.84 -3.77
N ILE A 452 1.51 -8.97 -2.91
CA ILE A 452 0.86 -10.27 -2.64
C ILE A 452 0.27 -10.86 -3.93
N MET A 453 -0.38 -10.02 -4.75
CA MET A 453 -0.95 -10.44 -6.03
C MET A 453 0.14 -10.94 -6.99
N GLN A 454 1.31 -10.29 -7.00
CA GLN A 454 2.47 -10.73 -7.79
C GLN A 454 3.03 -12.06 -7.25
N GLU A 455 3.29 -12.17 -5.94
CA GLU A 455 3.75 -13.41 -5.29
C GLU A 455 2.83 -14.59 -5.62
N VAL A 456 1.51 -14.37 -5.50
CA VAL A 456 0.49 -15.38 -5.86
C VAL A 456 0.53 -15.69 -7.34
N SER A 457 0.67 -14.69 -8.21
CA SER A 457 0.76 -14.90 -9.66
C SER A 457 1.95 -15.78 -10.04
N GLU A 458 3.10 -15.57 -9.42
CA GLU A 458 4.30 -16.39 -9.64
C GLU A 458 4.13 -17.83 -9.17
N LEU A 459 3.57 -18.02 -7.97
CA LEU A 459 3.26 -19.35 -7.44
C LEU A 459 2.24 -20.09 -8.31
N VAL A 460 1.17 -19.41 -8.74
CA VAL A 460 0.15 -19.99 -9.62
C VAL A 460 0.75 -20.43 -10.95
N ALA A 461 1.58 -19.60 -11.59
CA ALA A 461 2.25 -19.94 -12.83
C ALA A 461 3.20 -21.13 -12.66
N TRP A 462 4.01 -21.14 -11.59
CA TRP A 462 4.92 -22.25 -11.26
C TRP A 462 4.16 -23.56 -11.05
N ILE A 463 3.12 -23.55 -10.21
CA ILE A 463 2.30 -24.73 -9.91
C ILE A 463 1.62 -25.26 -11.17
N LYS A 464 1.02 -24.37 -11.97
CA LYS A 464 0.31 -24.77 -13.19
C LYS A 464 1.24 -25.40 -14.24
N GLN A 465 2.48 -24.94 -14.33
CA GLN A 465 3.44 -25.42 -15.33
C GLN A 465 3.99 -26.80 -14.99
N TYR A 466 4.25 -27.09 -13.70
CA TYR A 466 5.01 -28.29 -13.32
C TYR A 466 4.20 -29.36 -12.58
N ARG A 467 2.94 -29.13 -12.20
CA ARG A 467 2.16 -30.11 -11.43
C ARG A 467 1.38 -31.09 -12.31
N SER A 468 1.67 -32.38 -12.16
CA SER A 468 0.92 -33.50 -12.78
C SER A 468 -0.40 -33.82 -12.05
N ASP A 469 -1.38 -34.36 -12.79
CA ASP A 469 -2.71 -34.80 -12.31
C ASP A 469 -2.69 -36.08 -11.45
N THR A 470 -1.54 -36.75 -11.36
CA THR A 470 -1.40 -38.07 -10.70
C THR A 470 -1.26 -38.00 -9.17
N MET A 471 -1.43 -36.83 -8.56
CA MET A 471 -1.23 -36.66 -7.11
C MET A 471 -2.56 -36.77 -6.37
N SER A 472 -2.73 -37.89 -5.65
CA SER A 472 -3.82 -38.23 -4.74
C SER A 472 -4.16 -37.12 -3.73
N GLY A 473 -5.40 -37.11 -3.21
CA GLY A 473 -6.09 -36.08 -2.40
C GLY A 473 -5.41 -35.54 -1.13
N HIS A 474 -4.14 -35.17 -1.20
CA HIS A 474 -3.36 -34.57 -0.13
C HIS A 474 -3.26 -33.05 -0.30
N THR A 475 -3.02 -32.37 0.81
CA THR A 475 -2.64 -30.95 0.83
C THR A 475 -1.17 -30.82 0.42
N HIS A 476 -0.88 -29.77 -0.35
CA HIS A 476 0.47 -29.41 -0.77
C HIS A 476 0.78 -27.97 -0.37
N TYR A 477 2.05 -27.72 -0.05
CA TYR A 477 2.55 -26.41 0.32
C TYR A 477 3.68 -26.01 -0.62
N HIS A 478 3.59 -24.82 -1.21
CA HIS A 478 4.62 -24.25 -2.08
C HIS A 478 5.27 -23.07 -1.38
N PRO A 479 6.54 -23.20 -0.96
CA PRO A 479 7.22 -22.13 -0.24
C PRO A 479 7.59 -20.97 -1.17
N LEU A 480 7.47 -19.76 -0.63
CA LEU A 480 8.04 -18.53 -1.15
C LEU A 480 8.75 -17.84 0.01
N VAL A 481 9.97 -17.39 -0.22
CA VAL A 481 10.70 -16.57 0.76
C VAL A 481 10.95 -15.23 0.12
N GLY A 482 10.81 -14.14 0.87
CA GLY A 482 11.01 -12.81 0.28
C GLY A 482 11.67 -11.83 1.22
N GLN A 483 12.34 -10.84 0.64
CA GLN A 483 12.93 -9.72 1.37
C GLN A 483 12.45 -8.39 0.78
N TYR A 484 11.93 -7.53 1.64
CA TYR A 484 11.31 -6.26 1.31
C TYR A 484 11.96 -5.21 2.18
N LYS A 485 12.96 -4.52 1.63
CA LYS A 485 13.87 -3.65 2.39
C LYS A 485 14.49 -4.42 3.57
N THR A 486 14.14 -4.08 4.81
CA THR A 486 14.65 -4.70 6.04
C THR A 486 13.78 -5.84 6.58
N GLU A 487 12.69 -6.16 5.90
CA GLU A 487 11.71 -7.16 6.32
C GLU A 487 11.81 -8.42 5.47
N MET A 488 11.98 -9.59 6.10
CA MET A 488 11.89 -10.88 5.42
C MET A 488 10.60 -11.61 5.78
N PHE A 489 10.13 -12.46 4.89
CA PHE A 489 8.93 -13.28 5.06
C PHE A 489 9.17 -14.70 4.57
N ILE A 490 8.50 -15.64 5.23
CA ILE A 490 8.39 -17.03 4.78
C ILE A 490 6.90 -17.28 4.55
N SER A 491 6.54 -17.67 3.34
CA SER A 491 5.17 -17.89 2.93
C SER A 491 4.99 -19.29 2.35
N PHE A 492 3.81 -19.89 2.55
CA PHE A 492 3.43 -21.18 2.00
C PHE A 492 2.06 -21.07 1.33
N LEU A 493 2.01 -21.31 0.03
CA LEU A 493 0.73 -21.47 -0.66
C LEU A 493 0.25 -22.90 -0.46
N GLU A 494 -0.81 -23.05 0.35
CA GLU A 494 -1.56 -24.27 0.53
C GLU A 494 -2.50 -24.48 -0.64
N ASP A 495 -2.40 -25.62 -1.29
CA ASP A 495 -3.34 -26.03 -2.31
C ASP A 495 -3.83 -27.47 -2.15
N ARG A 496 -4.99 -27.73 -2.77
CA ARG A 496 -5.68 -29.01 -2.78
C ARG A 496 -6.13 -29.36 -4.19
N VAL A 497 -6.43 -30.64 -4.41
CA VAL A 497 -6.85 -31.18 -5.73
C VAL A 497 -7.96 -30.34 -6.39
N PRO A 498 -9.05 -29.93 -5.70
CA PRO A 498 -10.12 -29.15 -6.33
C PRO A 498 -9.66 -27.79 -6.90
N TRP A 499 -8.69 -27.13 -6.26
CA TRP A 499 -8.14 -25.87 -6.76
C TRP A 499 -7.22 -26.08 -7.97
N ILE A 500 -6.42 -27.14 -7.97
CA ILE A 500 -5.61 -27.52 -9.13
C ILE A 500 -6.49 -27.88 -10.33
N SER A 501 -7.57 -28.64 -10.10
CA SER A 501 -8.57 -28.95 -11.11
C SER A 501 -9.22 -27.69 -11.67
N TYR A 502 -9.50 -26.69 -10.81
CA TYR A 502 -9.98 -25.38 -11.25
C TYR A 502 -8.97 -24.69 -12.17
N LEU A 503 -7.70 -24.54 -11.78
CA LEU A 503 -6.68 -23.91 -12.64
C LEU A 503 -6.51 -24.63 -13.99
N LYS A 504 -6.70 -25.95 -14.01
CA LYS A 504 -6.54 -26.80 -15.20
C LYS A 504 -7.79 -26.96 -16.06
N SER A 505 -8.99 -26.68 -15.58
CA SER A 505 -10.20 -26.91 -16.37
C SER A 505 -11.13 -25.70 -16.41
N GLY A 506 -10.94 -24.72 -15.53
CA GLY A 506 -11.89 -23.64 -15.28
C GLY A 506 -13.12 -24.09 -14.48
N ARG A 507 -13.28 -25.39 -14.21
CA ARG A 507 -14.44 -25.90 -13.47
C ARG A 507 -14.37 -25.47 -12.01
N LYS A 508 -15.43 -24.82 -11.55
CA LYS A 508 -15.61 -24.38 -10.17
C LYS A 508 -16.31 -25.50 -9.41
N THR A 509 -15.66 -26.04 -8.38
CA THR A 509 -16.23 -27.01 -7.45
C THR A 509 -16.11 -26.50 -6.02
N THR A 510 -16.83 -27.09 -5.08
CA THR A 510 -16.63 -26.80 -3.65
C THR A 510 -15.17 -27.03 -3.27
N GLY A 511 -14.56 -26.09 -2.54
CA GLY A 511 -13.14 -26.16 -2.16
C GLY A 511 -12.14 -25.81 -3.27
N SER A 512 -12.56 -25.18 -4.37
CA SER A 512 -11.66 -24.64 -5.40
C SER A 512 -10.96 -23.34 -4.98
N PHE A 513 -10.42 -23.28 -3.75
CA PHE A 513 -9.60 -22.18 -3.25
C PHE A 513 -8.25 -22.71 -2.74
N ALA A 514 -7.20 -21.93 -2.95
CA ALA A 514 -5.92 -22.09 -2.26
C ALA A 514 -5.78 -20.99 -1.18
N ARG A 515 -4.85 -21.18 -0.25
CA ARG A 515 -4.64 -20.26 0.88
C ARG A 515 -3.16 -19.93 1.03
N MET A 516 -2.82 -18.65 1.06
CA MET A 516 -1.47 -18.18 1.35
C MET A 516 -1.28 -18.05 2.85
N HIS A 517 -0.32 -18.77 3.42
CA HIS A 517 0.09 -18.62 4.82
C HIS A 517 1.39 -17.81 4.85
N SER A 518 1.38 -16.58 5.38
CA SER A 518 2.56 -15.72 5.43
C SER A 518 3.06 -15.54 6.86
N TYR A 519 4.37 -15.62 7.08
CA TYR A 519 5.00 -15.45 8.39
C TYR A 519 6.08 -14.37 8.32
N GLY A 520 5.99 -13.37 9.20
CA GLY A 520 6.89 -12.22 9.24
C GLY A 520 6.24 -10.99 9.87
N PRO A 521 6.91 -9.83 9.84
CA PRO A 521 8.25 -9.63 9.29
C PRO A 521 9.35 -10.16 10.21
N TYR A 522 10.31 -10.90 9.65
CA TYR A 522 11.63 -11.10 10.27
C TYR A 522 12.46 -9.84 9.97
N ARG A 523 13.14 -9.29 10.98
CA ARG A 523 13.90 -8.04 10.86
C ARG A 523 15.37 -8.38 10.70
N MET A 524 15.97 -7.94 9.60
CA MET A 524 17.35 -8.28 9.31
C MET A 524 18.35 -7.74 10.34
N GLU A 525 18.00 -6.64 11.00
CA GLU A 525 18.78 -5.97 12.04
C GLU A 525 18.61 -6.60 13.44
N GLN A 526 17.69 -7.55 13.61
CA GLN A 526 17.40 -8.17 14.90
C GLN A 526 18.01 -9.58 14.97
N PRO A 527 19.06 -9.81 15.79
CA PRO A 527 19.71 -11.12 15.87
C PRO A 527 18.74 -12.27 16.20
N ALA A 528 17.77 -12.03 17.09
CA ALA A 528 16.75 -13.02 17.42
C ALA A 528 15.88 -13.42 16.22
N HIS A 529 15.48 -12.46 15.38
CA HIS A 529 14.72 -12.74 14.15
C HIS A 529 15.60 -13.49 13.15
N MET A 530 16.89 -13.16 13.06
CA MET A 530 17.82 -13.84 12.16
C MET A 530 18.10 -15.27 12.56
N VAL A 531 18.14 -15.58 13.86
CA VAL A 531 18.18 -16.97 14.35
C VAL A 531 16.91 -17.73 13.92
N GLN A 532 15.71 -17.17 14.18
CA GLN A 532 14.45 -17.84 13.83
C GLN A 532 14.32 -18.06 12.31
N PHE A 533 14.66 -17.05 11.51
CA PHE A 533 14.65 -17.16 10.05
C PHE A 533 15.65 -18.21 9.57
N ALA A 534 16.89 -18.16 10.04
CA ALA A 534 17.94 -19.11 9.68
C ALA A 534 17.56 -20.56 10.02
N VAL A 535 17.01 -20.80 11.21
CA VAL A 535 16.52 -22.12 11.62
C VAL A 535 15.48 -22.63 10.65
N SER A 536 14.50 -21.79 10.28
CA SER A 536 13.46 -22.18 9.36
C SER A 536 14.01 -22.54 7.98
N ILE A 537 14.88 -21.71 7.41
CA ILE A 537 15.50 -21.97 6.10
C ILE A 537 16.37 -23.23 6.12
N VAL A 538 17.20 -23.42 7.16
CA VAL A 538 18.06 -24.61 7.28
C VAL A 538 17.23 -25.87 7.47
N ALA A 539 16.15 -25.82 8.27
CA ALA A 539 15.23 -26.94 8.46
C ALA A 539 14.50 -27.30 7.16
N MET A 540 14.06 -26.30 6.39
CA MET A 540 13.52 -26.50 5.05
C MET A 540 14.53 -27.23 4.16
N LEU A 541 15.75 -26.72 4.03
CA LEU A 541 16.81 -27.29 3.16
C LEU A 541 17.21 -28.72 3.52
N ARG A 542 17.10 -29.09 4.81
CA ARG A 542 17.34 -30.45 5.32
C ARG A 542 16.22 -31.42 4.95
N ASN A 543 15.01 -30.92 4.68
CA ASN A 543 13.88 -31.76 4.31
C ASN A 543 14.05 -32.27 2.87
N PRO A 544 14.27 -33.59 2.66
CA PRO A 544 14.38 -34.15 1.31
C PRO A 544 13.07 -34.04 0.50
N ARG A 545 11.96 -33.72 1.17
CA ARG A 545 10.59 -33.64 0.62
C ARG A 545 10.02 -32.23 0.67
N LEU A 546 10.86 -31.20 0.61
CA LEU A 546 10.53 -29.76 0.60
C LEU A 546 9.33 -29.37 -0.32
N VAL A 547 8.95 -30.26 -1.25
CA VAL A 547 7.67 -30.22 -1.98
C VAL A 547 7.07 -31.65 -2.08
N ARG A 548 6.29 -32.16 -1.10
CA ARG A 548 5.24 -33.23 -1.24
C ARG A 548 4.55 -33.72 0.06
N LYS A 549 3.21 -33.88 -0.06
CA LYS A 549 2.20 -34.76 0.62
C LYS A 549 2.14 -34.83 2.16
N PHE A 550 1.04 -34.37 2.76
CA PHE A 550 0.68 -34.65 4.15
C PHE A 550 -0.81 -34.97 4.38
N HIS A 551 -1.09 -35.67 5.50
CA HIS A 551 -2.41 -35.96 6.06
C HIS A 551 -2.74 -34.88 7.10
N SER A 552 -3.98 -34.36 7.09
CA SER A 552 -4.41 -33.29 7.98
C SER A 552 -4.42 -33.72 9.45
N ALA A 553 -3.76 -32.95 10.32
CA ALA A 553 -4.03 -32.93 11.76
C ALA A 553 -4.55 -31.53 12.12
N SER A 554 -5.63 -31.51 12.89
CA SER A 554 -6.42 -30.34 13.26
C SER A 554 -5.62 -29.35 14.12
N ALA A 555 -5.52 -28.08 13.71
CA ALA A 555 -4.87 -27.03 14.48
C ALA A 555 -5.91 -26.27 15.33
N THR A 556 -5.68 -26.22 16.64
CA THR A 556 -6.42 -25.41 17.62
C THR A 556 -5.83 -24.01 17.71
N PHE A 557 -6.70 -22.99 17.62
CA PHE A 557 -6.36 -21.56 17.70
C PHE A 557 -6.03 -21.15 19.14
N PHE A 558 -5.07 -20.23 19.32
CA PHE A 558 -4.76 -19.57 20.60
C PHE A 558 -4.76 -18.04 20.44
N ASP A 559 -5.25 -17.38 21.49
CA ASP A 559 -5.60 -15.96 21.65
C ASP A 559 -4.37 -15.07 21.96
N PRO A 560 -4.13 -13.93 21.26
CA PRO A 560 -2.98 -13.06 21.47
C PRO A 560 -3.36 -11.74 22.16
N ASN A 561 -3.42 -11.71 23.49
CA ASN A 561 -3.48 -10.48 24.28
C ASN A 561 -2.27 -10.38 25.24
N SER A 562 -1.22 -9.63 24.86
CA SER A 562 -0.27 -8.99 25.79
C SER A 562 0.74 -8.04 25.07
N TYR A 563 0.50 -6.74 25.22
CA TYR A 563 1.37 -5.54 25.43
C TYR A 563 2.93 -5.67 25.43
N HIS A 564 3.83 -4.68 25.25
CA HIS A 564 3.92 -3.19 25.15
C HIS A 564 5.35 -2.81 24.61
N GLY A 565 5.59 -1.62 24.02
CA GLY A 565 6.92 -0.92 24.03
C GLY A 565 7.47 -0.29 22.72
N LEU A 566 7.67 1.06 22.71
CA LEU A 566 8.05 2.03 21.64
C LEU A 566 9.59 2.14 21.41
N SER A 567 10.23 2.75 20.37
CA SER A 567 10.18 4.07 19.67
C SER A 567 11.33 4.11 18.59
N PRO A 568 11.66 5.19 17.84
CA PRO A 568 10.87 6.08 16.95
C PRO A 568 11.53 6.24 15.52
N LEU A 569 10.78 6.59 14.45
CA LEU A 569 11.40 7.20 13.24
C LEU A 569 10.43 8.05 12.38
N LEU A 570 10.89 9.30 12.18
CA LEU A 570 10.56 10.44 11.31
C LEU A 570 9.28 10.47 10.43
N ILE A 571 8.55 11.58 10.54
CA ILE A 571 7.23 11.90 9.99
C ILE A 571 7.31 13.25 9.23
N LEU A 572 6.71 13.34 8.02
CA LEU A 572 6.15 14.59 7.49
C LEU A 572 4.83 14.85 8.25
N SER A 573 4.91 15.80 9.17
CA SER A 573 3.92 16.21 10.19
C SER A 573 2.46 15.72 10.10
N VAL A 574 2.16 14.59 10.76
CA VAL A 574 1.01 14.37 11.68
C VAL A 574 1.52 13.49 12.81
N ASN A 575 1.70 14.03 14.01
CA ASN A 575 2.45 13.36 15.07
C ASN A 575 1.51 12.78 16.14
N LEU A 576 1.23 11.46 16.13
CA LEU A 576 0.37 10.82 17.14
C LEU A 576 1.20 9.84 17.96
N SER A 577 1.78 10.34 19.05
CA SER A 577 2.45 9.48 20.02
C SER A 577 1.41 8.84 20.94
N GLY A 578 1.13 7.55 20.75
CA GLY A 578 0.56 6.69 21.79
C GLY A 578 -0.56 5.77 21.28
N PHE A 579 -0.25 4.47 21.35
CA PHE A 579 -1.14 3.33 21.48
C PHE A 579 -2.35 3.14 20.55
N VAL A 580 -2.36 1.94 19.97
CA VAL A 580 -3.41 1.23 19.20
C VAL A 580 -3.32 1.41 17.67
N HIS A 581 -3.13 0.28 16.98
CA HIS A 581 -2.81 0.14 15.57
C HIS A 581 -4.00 0.42 14.64
N TYR A 582 -3.96 1.56 13.95
CA TYR A 582 -4.44 1.66 12.56
C TYR A 582 -3.34 2.30 11.72
N ARG A 583 -3.09 1.73 10.53
CA ARG A 583 -1.99 2.13 9.66
C ARG A 583 -2.60 2.72 8.40
N MET A 584 -2.42 4.02 8.13
CA MET A 584 -2.75 4.58 6.81
C MET A 584 -1.93 3.87 5.74
N GLU A 585 -2.60 3.34 4.71
CA GLU A 585 -2.02 2.25 3.91
C GLU A 585 -1.19 2.72 2.70
N SER A 586 -1.41 3.92 2.15
CA SER A 586 -0.59 4.49 1.07
C SER A 586 -0.78 5.99 0.89
N PHE A 587 0.29 6.73 0.57
CA PHE A 587 0.22 8.10 0.06
C PHE A 587 0.64 8.10 -1.41
N HIS A 588 -0.24 8.52 -2.31
CA HIS A 588 0.11 8.82 -3.68
C HIS A 588 0.56 10.28 -3.80
N ARG A 589 1.64 10.52 -4.55
CA ARG A 589 2.29 11.83 -4.65
C ARG A 589 2.39 12.24 -6.10
N SER A 590 1.52 13.17 -6.47
CA SER A 590 1.47 13.74 -7.81
C SER A 590 1.41 15.25 -7.72
N LEU A 591 2.03 15.92 -8.69
CA LEU A 591 1.92 17.36 -8.89
C LEU A 591 1.14 17.59 -10.18
N ILE A 592 0.07 18.38 -10.12
CA ILE A 592 -0.66 18.81 -11.31
C ILE A 592 -0.32 20.27 -11.58
N LYS A 593 0.09 20.56 -12.81
CA LYS A 593 0.25 21.93 -13.29
C LYS A 593 -0.86 22.22 -14.28
N MET A 594 -1.52 23.36 -14.09
CA MET A 594 -2.51 23.86 -15.03
C MET A 594 -2.02 25.19 -15.60
N LYS A 595 -2.12 25.34 -16.91
CA LYS A 595 -1.79 26.60 -17.58
C LYS A 595 -3.09 27.39 -17.78
N LEU A 596 -3.33 28.36 -16.89
CA LEU A 596 -4.51 29.22 -16.87
C LEU A 596 -4.36 30.48 -17.74
#